data_AF-A0A0Q3R100-F1
#
_entry.id   AF-A0A0Q3R100-F1
#
_cell.length_a   1.000
_cell.length_b   1.000
_cell.length_c   1.000
_cell.angle_alpha   90.00
_cell.angle_beta   90.00
_cell.angle_gamma   90.00
#
_symmetry.space_group_name_H-M   'P 1'
#
loop_
_entity.id
_entity.type
_entity.pdbx_description
1 polymer ?
#
loop_
_entity_poly.entity_id
_entity_poly.type
_entity_poly.pdbx_seq_one_letter_code
_entity_poly.pdbx_strand_id
1 'polypeptide(L)' 'RDMKYFRAQMLQMLQGLLPDLPPETVANVARPYMTVDAYTVEAEGTGEMIPEERLTCNLTALMST' A
#
# COMPACT_ATOMS: atom_id res chain seq x y z
N ARG A 1 2.55 9.07 10.95
CA ARG A 1 1.53 8.04 10.59
C ARG A 1 2.22 6.69 10.60
N ASP A 2 1.57 5.62 11.06
CA ASP A 2 2.17 4.28 11.12
C ASP A 2 1.87 3.51 9.80
N MET A 3 2.85 2.79 9.27
CA MET A 3 2.69 1.90 8.10
C MET A 3 1.59 0.87 8.28
N LYS A 4 1.33 0.43 9.52
CA LYS A 4 0.20 -0.47 9.82
C LYS A 4 -1.14 0.15 9.43
N TYR A 5 -1.31 1.45 9.66
CA TYR A 5 -2.53 2.17 9.34
C TYR A 5 -2.73 2.32 7.83
N PHE A 6 -1.66 2.65 7.09
CA PHE A 6 -1.71 2.72 5.62
C PHE A 6 -2.00 1.36 4.98
N ARG A 7 -1.42 0.29 5.53
CA ARG A 7 -1.68 -1.07 5.09
C ARG A 7 -3.14 -1.47 5.31
N ALA A 8 -3.72 -1.14 6.45
CA ALA A 8 -5.13 -1.41 6.73
C ALA A 8 -6.05 -0.67 5.75
N GLN A 9 -5.80 0.61 5.48
CA GLN A 9 -6.58 1.37 4.48
C GLN A 9 -6.48 0.77 3.08
N MET A 10 -5.28 0.37 2.66
CA MET A 10 -5.08 -0.26 1.36
C MET A 10 -5.86 -1.57 1.25
N LEU A 11 -5.83 -2.42 2.28
CA LEU A 11 -6.61 -3.66 2.30
C LEU A 11 -8.12 -3.41 2.25
N GLN A 12 -8.62 -2.36 2.91
CA GLN A 12 -10.03 -1.97 2.83
C GLN A 12 -10.43 -1.54 1.42
N MET A 13 -9.57 -0.80 0.72
CA MET A 13 -9.81 -0.46 -0.69
C MET A 13 -9.81 -1.71 -1.58
N LEU A 14 -8.87 -2.62 -1.36
CA LEU A 14 -8.77 -3.87 -2.14
C LEU A 14 -9.97 -4.78 -1.92
N GLN A 15 -10.56 -4.81 -0.73
CA GLN A 15 -11.83 -5.52 -0.48
C GLN A 15 -12.97 -5.00 -1.35
N GLY A 16 -13.02 -3.69 -1.61
CA GLY A 16 -14.00 -3.11 -2.53
C GLY A 16 -13.74 -3.43 -4.01
N LEU A 17 -12.48 -3.67 -4.38
CA LEU A 17 -12.07 -3.98 -5.75
C LEU A 17 -12.13 -5.48 -6.08
N LEU A 18 -12.06 -6.34 -5.06
CA LEU A 18 -12.05 -7.79 -5.18
C LEU A 18 -13.25 -8.40 -4.44
N PRO A 19 -14.50 -8.12 -4.87
CA PRO A 19 -15.71 -8.55 -4.17
C PRO A 19 -15.86 -10.07 -4.11
N ASP A 20 -15.21 -10.80 -5.02
CA ASP A 20 -15.26 -12.26 -5.09
C ASP A 20 -14.32 -12.95 -4.08
N LEU A 21 -13.42 -12.19 -3.44
CA LEU A 21 -12.51 -12.72 -2.43
C LEU A 21 -13.07 -12.50 -1.02
N PRO A 22 -13.05 -13.54 -0.15
CA PRO A 22 -13.34 -13.37 1.26
C PRO A 22 -12.41 -12.32 1.89
N PRO A 23 -12.90 -11.39 2.74
CA PRO A 23 -12.10 -10.32 3.34
C PRO A 23 -10.82 -10.79 4.04
N GLU A 24 -10.89 -11.97 4.64
CA GLU A 24 -9.80 -12.66 5.33
C GLU A 24 -8.70 -13.18 4.40
N THR A 25 -8.98 -13.35 3.11
CA THR A 25 -8.01 -13.82 2.11
C THR A 25 -7.37 -12.68 1.32
N VAL A 26 -8.00 -11.51 1.24
CA VAL A 26 -7.51 -10.34 0.48
C VAL A 26 -6.08 -9.98 0.87
N ALA A 27 -5.74 -10.03 2.16
CA ALA A 27 -4.39 -9.73 2.61
C ALA A 27 -3.34 -10.73 2.09
N ASN A 28 -3.71 -12.01 1.97
CA ASN A 28 -2.80 -13.05 1.47
C ASN A 28 -2.63 -12.94 -0.04
N VAL A 29 -3.71 -12.67 -0.79
CA VAL A 29 -3.69 -12.52 -2.24
C VAL A 29 -2.98 -11.24 -2.65
N ALA A 30 -3.17 -10.13 -1.93
CA ALA A 30 -2.54 -8.84 -2.24
C ALA A 30 -1.04 -8.80 -1.90
N ARG A 31 -0.59 -9.56 -0.88
CA ARG A 31 0.76 -9.49 -0.33
C ARG A 31 1.89 -9.58 -1.38
N PRO A 32 1.87 -10.48 -2.39
CA PRO A 32 2.91 -10.57 -3.40
C PRO A 32 3.02 -9.34 -4.30
N TYR A 33 1.95 -8.55 -4.38
CA TYR A 33 1.85 -7.38 -5.25
C TYR A 33 2.04 -6.06 -4.50
N MET A 34 2.24 -6.11 -3.18
CA MET A 34 2.48 -4.95 -2.35
C MET A 34 3.97 -4.70 -2.15
N THR A 35 4.40 -3.44 -2.26
CA THR A 35 5.79 -3.04 -1.96
C THR A 35 5.81 -1.88 -0.98
N VAL A 36 6.88 -1.82 -0.17
CA VAL A 36 7.22 -0.66 0.67
C VAL A 36 8.54 -0.11 0.16
N ASP A 37 8.49 1.08 -0.42
CA ASP A 37 9.68 1.77 -0.92
C ASP A 37 10.07 2.88 0.05
N ALA A 38 11.36 3.05 0.31
CA ALA A 38 11.89 4.22 1.00
C ALA A 38 12.27 5.30 -0.02
N TYR A 39 11.90 6.54 0.26
CA TYR A 39 12.25 7.70 -0.55
C TYR A 39 12.54 8.91 0.35
N THR A 40 13.04 9.99 -0.22
CA THR A 40 13.29 11.24 0.52
C THR A 40 12.47 12.37 -0.08
N VAL A 41 11.85 13.17 0.79
CA VAL A 41 11.11 14.37 0.40
C VAL A 41 11.76 15.60 0.98
N GLU A 42 11.65 16.72 0.28
CA GLU A 42 12.05 18.01 0.82
C GLU A 42 11.01 18.48 1.85
N ALA A 43 11.46 18.78 3.05
CA ALA A 43 10.66 19.34 4.12
C ALA A 43 10.24 20.77 3.79
N GLU A 44 8.94 21.06 3.97
CA GLU A 44 8.37 22.35 3.62
C GLU A 44 9.08 23.50 4.35
N GLY A 45 9.72 24.38 3.56
CA GLY A 45 10.31 25.62 4.03
C GLY A 45 11.70 25.51 4.68
N THR A 46 12.27 24.31 4.81
CA THR A 46 13.62 24.13 5.37
C THR A 46 14.65 23.64 4.35
N GLY A 47 14.23 23.06 3.23
CA GLY A 47 15.12 22.45 2.24
C GLY A 47 15.78 21.16 2.72
N GLU A 48 15.38 20.64 3.88
CA GLU A 48 15.90 19.41 4.46
C GLU A 48 15.29 18.18 3.78
N MET A 49 16.11 17.19 3.42
CA MET A 49 15.62 15.93 2.86
C MET A 49 15.25 14.96 3.99
N ILE A 50 13.96 14.68 4.17
CA ILE A 50 13.43 13.78 5.19
C ILE A 50 13.10 12.41 4.56
N PRO A 51 13.48 11.29 5.20
CA PRO A 51 13.10 9.97 4.73
C PRO A 51 11.60 9.71 4.95
N GLU A 52 10.94 9.19 3.92
CA GLU A 52 9.55 8.73 3.93
C GLU A 52 9.42 7.32 3.35
N GLU A 53 8.31 6.66 3.67
CA GLU A 53 7.97 5.33 3.18
C GLU A 53 6.71 5.39 2.32
N ARG A 54 6.72 4.71 1.18
CA ARG A 54 5.58 4.60 0.27
C ARG A 54 5.12 3.16 0.18
N LEU A 55 3.87 2.91 0.55
CA LEU A 55 3.19 1.65 0.30
C LEU A 55 2.55 1.67 -1.08
N THR A 56 2.87 0.70 -1.94
CA THR A 56 2.24 0.55 -3.27
C THR A 56 1.63 -0.85 -3.44
N CYS A 57 0.72 -0.99 -4.41
CA CYS A 57 0.14 -2.27 -4.82
C CYS A 57 -0.06 -2.32 -6.34
N ASN A 58 0.44 -3.36 -7.00
CA ASN A 58 0.24 -3.56 -8.44
C ASN A 58 -1.15 -4.16 -8.72
N LEU A 59 -2.14 -3.30 -8.93
CA LEU A 59 -3.52 -3.71 -9.20
C LEU A 59 -3.67 -4.51 -10.50
N THR A 60 -2.91 -4.18 -11.55
CA THR A 60 -2.99 -4.91 -12.83
C THR A 60 -2.57 -6.36 -12.66
N ALA A 61 -1.48 -6.60 -11.94
CA ALA A 61 -1.02 -7.94 -11.64
C ALA A 61 -1.98 -8.67 -10.68
N LEU A 62 -2.52 -7.97 -9.68
CA LEU A 62 -3.46 -8.51 -8.70
C LEU A 62 -4.80 -8.94 -9.33
N MET A 63 -5.34 -8.15 -10.26
CA MET A 63 -6.62 -8.44 -10.92
C MET A 63 -6.50 -9.46 -12.07
N SER A 64 -5.27 -9.81 -12.45
CA SER A 64 -5.01 -10.85 -13.46
C SER A 64 -4.74 -12.23 -12.82
N THR A 65 -4.96 -12.35 -11.52
CA THR A 65 -4.74 -13.57 -10.73
C THR A 65 -5.98 -14.46 -10.69
#